data_AF-A0AAW1PD33-F1
#
_entry.id   AF-A0AAW1PD33-F1
#
_cell.length_a   1.000
_cell.length_b   1.000
_cell.length_c   1.000
_cell.angle_alpha   90.00
_cell.angle_beta   90.00
_cell.angle_gamma   90.00
#
_symmetry.space_group_name_H-M   'P 1'
#
loop_
_entity.id
_entity.type
_entity.pdbx_description
1 polymer ?
#
loop_
_entity_poly.entity_id
_entity_poly.type
_entity_poly.pdbx_seq_one_letter_code
_entity_poly.pdbx_strand_id
1 'polypeptide(L)'
;MSDRGGPAAVDTGAVDDSDQDLGEDETSSAENSNTSKAVNSDAVSSQGQPQYENEDLRLLTEKGVCSPLARTSKAAQLGGPEEQAPAMFAVPVSIKKQFAPPFVVRVGVISNLPTQIKATVAAYVLNQEQVAKLETWHPAYHAVTEPLAGAVVTQAIVCHNAVYRMPPLDGVQAPAPESHSGFADFTFSELKFMSSSRMKPRWLVFALTLPTDDVMFVQYTVPTIVMSRQCDQQGKALSLLRGQLPWRKRARAPDKPDRAASLPLSRPSASDSQSAQQAQQARSARQQAKHEQQQRVGPLEDDILDGEWPVNGPYTFERWRDTIERTCKYHHLIRSFDMEDMKMLAQVAGFFAPGTVGRAALETTPGAWQNFGNWFLSYLRLFRCHQQLWCMRNPTAICSFSVDRRKAEQLLFNQPVGTFILRPSLSLCGTMVISCVADGRIKHMALDANQLDSRSLEVWVRDVIEAQQLLDVGSGQRYAKCQVFLLHYRRFGVVMDLTKDALSQMFSAHLPADMLGPGC
;
A
#
# COMPACT_ATOMS: atom_id res chain seq x y z
N MET A 1 33.91 9.25 71.50
CA MET A 1 35.28 9.27 70.97
C MET A 1 35.51 7.92 70.31
N SER A 2 35.97 7.95 69.06
CA SER A 2 36.44 6.82 68.26
C SER A 2 35.44 5.69 67.97
N ASP A 3 34.93 5.63 66.73
CA ASP A 3 35.09 4.38 65.99
C ASP A 3 35.05 4.58 64.47
N ARG A 4 35.98 3.92 63.78
CA ARG A 4 36.18 3.95 62.33
C ARG A 4 35.43 2.77 61.70
N GLY A 5 34.58 3.02 60.70
CA GLY A 5 34.02 2.00 59.82
C GLY A 5 34.42 2.26 58.37
N GLY A 6 35.26 1.38 57.81
CA GLY A 6 35.67 1.40 56.40
C GLY A 6 34.67 0.68 55.47
N PRO A 7 34.75 0.91 54.14
CA PRO A 7 33.78 0.40 53.18
C PRO A 7 34.14 -0.98 52.59
N ALA A 8 33.10 -1.76 52.30
CA ALA A 8 33.18 -3.07 51.65
C ALA A 8 33.33 -2.94 50.12
N ALA A 9 34.28 -3.70 49.57
CA ALA A 9 34.47 -3.94 48.15
C ALA A 9 33.54 -5.06 47.66
N VAL A 10 32.99 -4.91 46.45
CA VAL A 10 32.17 -5.91 45.77
C VAL A 10 32.99 -6.57 44.68
N ASP A 11 32.91 -7.89 44.72
CA ASP A 11 33.61 -8.93 43.99
C ASP A 11 33.11 -9.05 42.53
N THR A 12 34.03 -9.16 41.57
CA THR A 12 33.75 -9.36 40.14
C THR A 12 34.03 -10.81 39.77
N GLY A 13 32.99 -11.61 39.60
CA GLY A 13 33.06 -12.98 39.09
C GLY A 13 33.33 -13.04 37.59
N ALA A 14 34.40 -13.74 37.22
CA ALA A 14 34.75 -14.14 35.87
C ALA A 14 33.90 -15.34 35.42
N VAL A 15 33.51 -15.38 34.14
CA VAL A 15 32.88 -16.54 33.50
C VAL A 15 33.87 -17.13 32.51
N ASP A 16 34.00 -18.44 32.63
CA ASP A 16 34.93 -19.37 31.99
C ASP A 16 34.48 -19.68 30.55
N ASP A 17 35.37 -19.48 29.58
CA ASP A 17 35.21 -19.85 28.17
C ASP A 17 35.78 -21.27 28.00
N SER A 18 34.94 -22.22 27.62
CA SER A 18 35.37 -23.60 27.32
C SER A 18 35.07 -23.92 25.86
N ASP A 19 36.14 -23.96 25.08
CA ASP A 19 36.25 -24.54 23.74
C ASP A 19 35.84 -26.02 23.76
N GLN A 20 34.95 -26.43 22.85
CA GLN A 20 34.86 -27.81 22.40
C GLN A 20 34.80 -27.90 20.88
N ASP A 21 35.94 -28.36 20.37
CA ASP A 21 36.30 -28.84 19.05
C ASP A 21 35.79 -30.27 18.87
N LEU A 22 35.01 -30.54 17.80
CA LEU A 22 34.80 -31.90 17.27
C LEU A 22 34.42 -31.83 15.78
N GLY A 23 35.35 -32.27 14.94
CA GLY A 23 35.18 -33.53 14.22
C GLY A 23 34.56 -33.47 12.82
N GLU A 24 35.43 -33.63 11.84
CA GLU A 24 35.18 -33.97 10.44
C GLU A 24 34.43 -35.31 10.30
N ASP A 25 33.59 -35.45 9.27
CA ASP A 25 33.43 -36.73 8.55
C ASP A 25 32.86 -36.47 7.14
N GLU A 26 33.77 -36.44 6.17
CA GLU A 26 33.48 -36.65 4.75
C GLU A 26 33.49 -38.16 4.48
N THR A 27 32.38 -38.72 3.99
CA THR A 27 32.45 -39.96 3.20
C THR A 27 31.60 -39.87 1.94
N SER A 28 32.31 -40.13 0.86
CA SER A 28 31.91 -40.29 -0.53
C SER A 28 31.10 -41.56 -0.82
N SER A 29 30.60 -41.62 -2.07
CA SER A 29 30.26 -42.80 -2.90
C SER A 29 28.75 -43.04 -3.04
N ALA A 30 28.18 -43.45 -4.17
CA ALA A 30 28.57 -43.56 -5.57
C ALA A 30 27.30 -43.97 -6.34
N GLU A 31 27.28 -43.70 -7.65
CA GLU A 31 26.68 -44.50 -8.72
C GLU A 31 25.27 -45.10 -8.54
N ASN A 32 24.32 -44.70 -9.40
CA ASN A 32 23.80 -45.67 -10.36
C ASN A 32 23.14 -45.03 -11.60
N SER A 33 23.55 -45.59 -12.73
CA SER A 33 23.19 -45.32 -14.12
C SER A 33 21.92 -46.06 -14.59
N ASN A 34 21.50 -45.73 -15.81
CA ASN A 34 20.66 -46.51 -16.75
C ASN A 34 19.13 -46.47 -16.51
N THR A 35 18.23 -46.42 -17.50
CA THR A 35 18.30 -46.61 -18.96
C THR A 35 16.96 -46.18 -19.59
N SER A 36 17.02 -45.65 -20.81
CA SER A 36 16.15 -45.93 -21.98
C SER A 36 14.65 -46.28 -21.80
N LYS A 37 13.78 -45.54 -22.51
CA LYS A 37 13.01 -46.08 -23.66
C LYS A 37 12.13 -45.02 -24.32
N ALA A 38 12.42 -44.78 -25.60
CA ALA A 38 11.48 -44.27 -26.58
C ALA A 38 10.53 -45.40 -27.01
N VAL A 39 9.24 -45.10 -27.21
CA VAL A 39 8.33 -45.88 -28.04
C VAL A 39 7.39 -44.91 -28.79
N ASN A 40 7.45 -45.01 -30.12
CA ASN A 40 6.50 -44.52 -31.11
C ASN A 40 5.23 -45.39 -31.12
N SER A 41 4.06 -44.78 -31.39
CA SER A 41 3.03 -45.27 -32.33
C SER A 41 1.89 -44.24 -32.41
N ASP A 42 1.67 -43.59 -33.56
CA ASP A 42 0.67 -43.95 -34.59
C ASP A 42 -0.76 -44.05 -34.04
N ALA A 43 -1.68 -43.12 -34.33
CA ALA A 43 -2.46 -42.95 -35.57
C ALA A 43 -3.48 -44.09 -35.83
N VAL A 44 -4.75 -43.71 -36.04
CA VAL A 44 -5.96 -44.41 -36.55
C VAL A 44 -7.15 -43.97 -35.67
N SER A 45 -7.97 -42.99 -36.08
CA SER A 45 -9.10 -43.04 -37.04
C SER A 45 -10.43 -43.54 -36.42
N SER A 46 -11.43 -42.66 -36.59
CA SER A 46 -12.83 -42.90 -36.97
C SER A 46 -13.87 -43.49 -35.98
N GLN A 47 -15.01 -42.76 -36.00
CA GLN A 47 -16.41 -43.19 -35.89
C GLN A 47 -17.07 -43.32 -34.51
N GLY A 48 -18.25 -42.67 -34.41
CA GLY A 48 -19.29 -43.03 -33.44
C GLY A 48 -20.05 -41.85 -32.84
N GLN A 49 -20.89 -41.16 -33.62
CA GLN A 49 -22.04 -40.45 -33.05
C GLN A 49 -23.06 -41.49 -32.53
N PRO A 50 -23.79 -41.14 -31.46
CA PRO A 50 -25.22 -41.36 -31.49
C PRO A 50 -25.98 -40.06 -31.23
N GLN A 51 -26.95 -39.81 -32.11
CA GLN A 51 -28.09 -38.96 -31.84
C GLN A 51 -28.85 -39.51 -30.63
N TYR A 52 -29.26 -38.62 -29.72
CA TYR A 52 -30.39 -38.88 -28.84
C TYR A 52 -31.34 -37.69 -28.89
N GLU A 53 -32.60 -38.07 -28.82
CA GLU A 53 -33.80 -37.38 -29.26
C GLU A 53 -34.23 -36.24 -28.32
N ASN A 54 -35.06 -35.39 -28.89
CA ASN A 54 -35.91 -34.41 -28.21
C ASN A 54 -36.72 -35.06 -27.08
N GLU A 55 -36.68 -34.46 -25.89
CA GLU A 55 -37.79 -34.55 -24.95
C GLU A 55 -38.33 -33.15 -24.64
N ASP A 56 -39.54 -32.93 -25.16
CA ASP A 56 -40.49 -31.92 -24.72
C ASP A 56 -40.86 -32.15 -23.26
N LEU A 57 -40.63 -31.17 -22.38
CA LEU A 57 -41.26 -31.11 -21.07
C LEU A 57 -42.06 -29.82 -20.90
N ARG A 58 -43.38 -29.99 -21.04
CA ARG A 58 -44.43 -29.03 -20.75
C ARG A 58 -44.44 -28.66 -19.27
N LEU A 59 -44.39 -27.37 -18.96
CA LEU A 59 -44.71 -26.83 -17.63
C LEU A 59 -46.14 -26.29 -17.62
N LEU A 60 -46.93 -26.86 -16.71
CA LEU A 60 -48.29 -26.44 -16.38
C LEU A 60 -48.27 -25.08 -15.67
N THR A 61 -49.06 -24.15 -16.19
CA THR A 61 -49.43 -22.88 -15.56
C THR A 61 -50.58 -23.10 -14.57
N GLU A 62 -50.37 -22.74 -13.30
CA GLU A 62 -51.47 -22.36 -12.40
C GLU A 62 -51.43 -20.86 -12.12
N LYS A 63 -52.58 -20.22 -12.35
CA LYS A 63 -52.83 -18.80 -12.15
C LYS A 63 -53.10 -18.53 -10.66
N GLY A 64 -52.27 -17.68 -10.05
CA GLY A 64 -52.59 -17.00 -8.79
C GLY A 64 -52.32 -15.51 -8.94
N VAL A 65 -53.38 -14.72 -9.00
CA VAL A 65 -53.33 -13.25 -9.05
C VAL A 65 -52.98 -12.73 -7.66
N CYS A 66 -51.88 -12.00 -7.52
CA CYS A 66 -51.66 -11.07 -6.41
C CYS A 66 -50.78 -9.89 -6.85
N SER A 67 -51.22 -8.68 -6.50
CA SER A 67 -50.73 -7.35 -6.87
C SER A 67 -49.29 -7.05 -6.40
N PRO A 68 -48.62 -5.97 -6.91
CA PRO A 68 -47.17 -5.85 -6.83
C PRO A 68 -46.72 -5.27 -5.48
N LEU A 69 -46.03 -6.09 -4.69
CA LEU A 69 -45.20 -5.64 -3.57
C LEU A 69 -43.74 -5.59 -4.02
N ALA A 70 -43.11 -4.45 -3.75
CA ALA A 70 -41.76 -4.07 -4.13
C ALA A 70 -40.72 -5.20 -3.95
N ARG A 71 -40.07 -5.61 -5.04
CA ARG A 71 -38.88 -6.46 -4.98
C ARG A 71 -37.65 -5.61 -4.67
N THR A 72 -37.17 -5.74 -3.44
CA THR A 72 -35.80 -5.36 -3.09
C THR A 72 -34.90 -6.57 -3.34
N SER A 73 -34.19 -6.59 -4.47
CA SER A 73 -33.06 -7.51 -4.65
C SER A 73 -31.92 -7.00 -3.78
N LYS A 74 -31.74 -7.59 -2.59
CA LYS A 74 -30.58 -7.29 -1.75
C LYS A 74 -29.33 -7.88 -2.41
N ALA A 75 -28.36 -7.01 -2.62
CA ALA A 75 -27.09 -7.29 -3.30
C ALA A 75 -26.30 -8.42 -2.62
N ALA A 76 -25.58 -9.21 -3.42
CA ALA A 76 -24.58 -10.13 -2.93
C ALA A 76 -23.50 -9.36 -2.15
N GLN A 77 -22.94 -9.97 -1.11
CA GLN A 77 -21.98 -9.32 -0.22
C GLN A 77 -20.71 -10.18 -0.19
N LEU A 78 -19.59 -9.63 -0.67
CA LEU A 78 -18.29 -10.27 -0.53
C LEU A 78 -17.76 -10.04 0.90
N GLY A 79 -17.74 -11.08 1.73
CA GLY A 79 -17.09 -11.03 3.04
C GLY A 79 -17.06 -12.39 3.75
N GLY A 80 -15.86 -12.87 4.11
CA GLY A 80 -15.65 -14.05 4.94
C GLY A 80 -14.16 -14.27 5.29
N PRO A 81 -13.84 -15.08 6.33
CA PRO A 81 -12.55 -15.03 7.00
C PRO A 81 -11.44 -15.81 6.26
N GLU A 82 -10.22 -15.29 6.40
CA GLU A 82 -8.95 -15.79 5.85
C GLU A 82 -8.75 -15.61 4.33
N GLU A 83 -8.66 -14.36 3.93
CA GLU A 83 -8.40 -13.96 2.54
C GLU A 83 -6.89 -13.89 2.28
N GLN A 84 -6.32 -14.98 1.75
CA GLN A 84 -4.94 -15.00 1.27
C GLN A 84 -4.85 -14.32 -0.11
N ALA A 85 -4.59 -13.01 -0.10
CA ALA A 85 -3.97 -12.39 -1.26
C ALA A 85 -2.46 -12.69 -1.24
N PRO A 86 -1.88 -13.24 -2.32
CA PRO A 86 -0.45 -13.52 -2.39
C PRO A 86 0.38 -12.25 -2.14
N ALA A 87 1.16 -12.22 -1.06
CA ALA A 87 2.07 -11.11 -0.73
C ALA A 87 3.06 -10.81 -1.88
N MET A 88 3.33 -11.81 -2.74
CA MET A 88 4.15 -11.65 -3.95
C MET A 88 3.57 -10.67 -4.98
N PHE A 89 2.29 -10.27 -4.89
CA PHE A 89 1.76 -9.26 -5.79
C PHE A 89 2.28 -7.85 -5.46
N ALA A 90 2.65 -7.59 -4.20
CA ALA A 90 3.20 -6.30 -3.77
C ALA A 90 4.65 -6.05 -4.26
N VAL A 91 5.28 -7.05 -4.88
CA VAL A 91 6.63 -6.94 -5.46
C VAL A 91 6.56 -7.12 -6.98
N PRO A 92 7.61 -6.68 -7.73
CA PRO A 92 7.66 -6.91 -9.17
C PRO A 92 7.57 -8.40 -9.51
N VAL A 93 6.65 -8.76 -10.40
CA VAL A 93 6.40 -10.13 -10.82
C VAL A 93 6.93 -10.39 -12.22
N SER A 94 7.35 -11.61 -12.51
CA SER A 94 7.78 -12.00 -13.85
C SER A 94 6.61 -12.55 -14.67
N ILE A 95 6.62 -12.30 -15.98
CA ILE A 95 5.68 -12.95 -16.89
C ILE A 95 5.74 -14.47 -16.77
N LYS A 96 4.61 -15.13 -17.02
CA LYS A 96 4.43 -16.59 -16.98
C LYS A 96 4.66 -17.25 -15.60
N LYS A 97 5.01 -16.49 -14.56
CA LYS A 97 5.07 -16.99 -13.18
C LYS A 97 3.67 -17.03 -12.59
N GLN A 98 3.24 -18.20 -12.13
CA GLN A 98 1.99 -18.37 -11.38
C GLN A 98 2.11 -17.75 -9.99
N PHE A 99 0.99 -17.34 -9.42
CA PHE A 99 0.93 -16.82 -8.06
C PHE A 99 0.90 -17.98 -7.04
N ALA A 100 1.77 -17.90 -6.04
CA ALA A 100 1.86 -18.83 -4.92
C ALA A 100 1.92 -18.02 -3.59
N PRO A 101 0.91 -18.10 -2.71
CA PRO A 101 -0.35 -18.84 -2.89
C PRO A 101 -1.21 -18.29 -4.04
N PRO A 102 -2.17 -19.05 -4.57
CA PRO A 102 -3.10 -18.54 -5.58
C PRO A 102 -4.02 -17.47 -5.01
N PHE A 103 -4.61 -16.65 -5.88
CA PHE A 103 -5.68 -15.75 -5.46
C PHE A 103 -6.94 -16.56 -5.18
N VAL A 104 -7.59 -16.30 -4.05
CA VAL A 104 -8.90 -16.87 -3.70
C VAL A 104 -9.88 -15.72 -3.48
N VAL A 105 -10.97 -15.72 -4.25
CA VAL A 105 -12.05 -14.74 -4.12
C VAL A 105 -13.28 -15.47 -3.55
N ARG A 106 -13.64 -15.14 -2.32
CA ARG A 106 -14.86 -15.66 -1.69
C ARG A 106 -16.05 -14.78 -2.06
N VAL A 107 -17.07 -15.38 -2.67
CA VAL A 107 -18.33 -14.71 -2.98
C VAL A 107 -19.40 -15.23 -2.06
N GLY A 108 -20.04 -14.33 -1.30
CA GLY A 108 -21.20 -14.62 -0.47
C GLY A 108 -22.48 -14.11 -1.12
N VAL A 109 -23.52 -14.95 -1.16
CA VAL A 109 -24.85 -14.59 -1.66
C VAL A 109 -25.88 -14.85 -0.58
N ILE A 110 -26.78 -13.89 -0.39
CA ILE A 110 -27.96 -14.00 0.47
C ILE A 110 -29.18 -13.93 -0.43
N SER A 111 -30.10 -14.89 -0.30
CA SER A 111 -31.31 -15.03 -1.11
C SER A 111 -32.50 -15.34 -0.21
N ASN A 112 -33.69 -14.90 -0.60
CA ASN A 112 -34.92 -15.24 0.13
C ASN A 112 -35.49 -16.61 -0.27
N LEU A 113 -34.88 -17.26 -1.27
CA LEU A 113 -35.25 -18.60 -1.74
C LEU A 113 -34.01 -19.50 -1.79
N PRO A 114 -34.15 -20.81 -1.55
CA PRO A 114 -33.10 -21.77 -1.86
C PRO A 114 -32.77 -21.67 -3.35
N THR A 115 -31.50 -21.43 -3.67
CA THR A 115 -31.09 -21.22 -5.06
C THR A 115 -29.69 -21.74 -5.28
N GLN A 116 -29.39 -22.09 -6.54
CA GLN A 116 -28.04 -22.43 -6.98
C GLN A 116 -27.69 -21.48 -8.12
N ILE A 117 -26.66 -20.67 -7.90
CA ILE A 117 -26.23 -19.64 -8.85
C ILE A 117 -24.92 -20.11 -9.47
N LYS A 118 -24.93 -20.36 -10.78
CA LYS A 118 -23.68 -20.55 -11.54
C LYS A 118 -23.05 -19.18 -11.76
N ALA A 119 -21.98 -18.92 -11.03
CA ALA A 119 -21.26 -17.65 -11.06
C ALA A 119 -19.92 -17.82 -11.77
N THR A 120 -19.52 -16.79 -12.53
CA THR A 120 -18.22 -16.72 -13.17
C THR A 120 -17.49 -15.48 -12.69
N VAL A 121 -16.32 -15.67 -12.10
CA VAL A 121 -15.44 -14.58 -11.69
C VAL A 121 -14.26 -14.53 -12.64
N ALA A 122 -14.02 -13.36 -13.21
CA ALA A 122 -12.91 -13.09 -14.11
C ALA A 122 -11.95 -12.04 -13.52
N ALA A 123 -10.66 -12.27 -13.67
CA ALA A 123 -9.59 -11.36 -13.30
C ALA A 123 -9.20 -10.47 -14.48
N TYR A 124 -9.06 -9.17 -14.22
CA TYR A 124 -8.72 -8.14 -15.19
C TYR A 124 -7.50 -7.36 -14.73
N VAL A 125 -6.68 -6.92 -15.68
CA VAL A 125 -5.55 -6.02 -15.41
C VAL A 125 -5.96 -4.60 -15.75
N LEU A 126 -5.90 -3.71 -14.77
CA LEU A 126 -6.15 -2.30 -14.97
C LEU A 126 -4.86 -1.47 -14.94
N ASN A 127 -4.86 -0.42 -15.75
CA ASN A 127 -3.87 0.65 -15.68
C ASN A 127 -4.34 1.76 -14.71
N GLN A 128 -3.47 2.75 -14.47
CA GLN A 128 -3.75 3.83 -13.51
C GLN A 128 -4.97 4.67 -13.89
N GLU A 129 -5.18 4.94 -15.18
CA GLU A 129 -6.32 5.73 -15.67
C GLU A 129 -7.64 4.98 -15.49
N GLN A 130 -7.64 3.68 -15.73
CA GLN A 130 -8.80 2.81 -15.52
C GLN A 130 -9.16 2.69 -14.04
N VAL A 131 -8.16 2.56 -13.17
CA VAL A 131 -8.37 2.56 -11.71
C VAL A 131 -8.93 3.89 -11.22
N ALA A 132 -8.50 5.02 -11.80
CA ALA A 132 -9.06 6.33 -11.47
C ALA A 132 -10.54 6.47 -11.89
N LYS A 133 -10.99 5.68 -12.88
CA LYS A 133 -12.35 5.67 -13.43
C LYS A 133 -13.13 4.41 -13.08
N LEU A 134 -12.74 3.73 -11.99
CA LEU A 134 -13.27 2.41 -11.65
C LEU A 134 -14.78 2.40 -11.40
N GLU A 135 -15.35 3.51 -10.94
CA GLU A 135 -16.80 3.68 -10.74
C GLU A 135 -17.61 3.54 -12.05
N THR A 136 -17.00 3.91 -13.17
CA THR A 136 -17.58 3.81 -14.51
C THR A 136 -17.02 2.63 -15.32
N TRP A 137 -16.15 1.82 -14.71
CA TRP A 137 -15.50 0.71 -15.38
C TRP A 137 -16.44 -0.49 -15.45
N HIS A 138 -16.49 -1.13 -16.61
CA HIS A 138 -17.27 -2.34 -16.84
C HIS A 138 -16.46 -3.33 -17.68
N PRO A 139 -16.49 -4.64 -17.36
CA PRO A 139 -15.73 -5.65 -18.09
C PRO A 139 -16.16 -5.79 -19.56
N ALA A 140 -17.44 -5.59 -19.90
CA ALA A 140 -17.91 -5.66 -21.29
C ALA A 140 -17.30 -4.57 -22.19
N TYR A 141 -16.95 -3.42 -21.63
CA TYR A 141 -16.30 -2.30 -22.34
C TYR A 141 -14.79 -2.27 -22.11
N HIS A 142 -14.25 -3.22 -21.34
CA HIS A 142 -12.83 -3.29 -21.09
C HIS A 142 -12.11 -3.86 -22.31
N ALA A 143 -11.48 -2.97 -23.07
CA ALA A 143 -10.49 -3.38 -24.06
C ALA A 143 -9.38 -4.15 -23.31
N VAL A 144 -9.28 -5.46 -23.56
CA VAL A 144 -8.26 -6.32 -22.95
C VAL A 144 -6.90 -5.85 -23.42
N THR A 145 -6.28 -4.98 -22.64
CA THR A 145 -4.97 -4.42 -22.98
C THR A 145 -3.84 -5.41 -22.69
N GLU A 146 -4.03 -6.29 -21.71
CA GLU A 146 -3.02 -7.26 -21.26
C GLU A 146 -3.69 -8.60 -20.95
N PRO A 147 -3.40 -9.67 -21.71
CA PRO A 147 -3.99 -10.97 -21.46
C PRO A 147 -3.43 -11.59 -20.18
N LEU A 148 -4.33 -12.15 -19.37
CA LEU A 148 -4.03 -13.01 -18.23
C LEU A 148 -4.34 -14.46 -18.63
N ALA A 149 -3.45 -15.40 -18.31
CA ALA A 149 -3.78 -16.82 -18.36
C ALA A 149 -4.42 -17.24 -17.04
N GLY A 150 -5.34 -18.22 -17.07
CA GLY A 150 -6.06 -18.68 -15.87
C GLY A 150 -6.97 -17.62 -15.26
N ALA A 151 -7.44 -16.66 -16.06
CA ALA A 151 -8.12 -15.47 -15.60
C ALA A 151 -9.60 -15.68 -15.25
N VAL A 152 -10.20 -16.81 -15.58
CA VAL A 152 -11.65 -17.04 -15.43
C VAL A 152 -11.87 -18.32 -14.64
N VAL A 153 -12.70 -18.23 -13.59
CA VAL A 153 -13.10 -19.36 -12.76
C VAL A 153 -14.62 -19.35 -12.64
N THR A 154 -15.24 -20.50 -12.89
CA THR A 154 -16.69 -20.69 -12.77
C THR A 154 -16.98 -21.67 -11.66
N GLN A 155 -17.89 -21.31 -10.76
CA GLN A 155 -18.31 -22.16 -9.64
C GLN A 155 -19.79 -21.95 -9.34
N ALA A 156 -20.45 -22.98 -8.82
CA ALA A 156 -21.83 -22.87 -8.35
C ALA A 156 -21.84 -22.41 -6.89
N ILE A 157 -22.57 -21.34 -6.60
CA ILE A 157 -22.87 -20.88 -5.24
C ILE A 157 -24.20 -21.50 -4.86
N VAL A 158 -24.18 -22.36 -3.86
CA VAL A 158 -25.36 -23.08 -3.40
C VAL A 158 -25.88 -22.40 -2.14
N CYS A 159 -27.05 -21.76 -2.24
CA CYS A 159 -27.73 -21.12 -1.13
C CYS A 159 -28.75 -22.10 -0.53
N HIS A 160 -28.36 -22.75 0.56
CA HIS A 160 -29.25 -23.62 1.33
C HIS A 160 -29.55 -23.01 2.71
N ASN A 161 -30.50 -23.62 3.43
CA ASN A 161 -31.08 -23.21 4.72
C ASN A 161 -30.18 -22.32 5.62
N ALA A 162 -30.82 -21.38 6.33
CA ALA A 162 -30.27 -20.31 7.18
C ALA A 162 -29.45 -20.77 8.42
N VAL A 163 -28.73 -21.89 8.36
CA VAL A 163 -28.04 -22.47 9.51
C VAL A 163 -26.65 -21.86 9.72
N TYR A 164 -26.07 -21.24 8.69
CA TYR A 164 -24.79 -20.54 8.85
C TYR A 164 -25.00 -19.14 9.43
N ARG A 165 -25.09 -19.05 10.75
CA ARG A 165 -24.81 -17.79 11.47
C ARG A 165 -23.34 -17.45 11.22
N MET A 166 -23.09 -16.57 10.26
CA MET A 166 -21.86 -15.78 10.27
C MET A 166 -21.73 -15.15 11.67
N PRO A 167 -20.53 -15.11 12.27
CA PRO A 167 -20.30 -14.28 13.45
C PRO A 167 -20.85 -12.88 13.13
N PRO A 168 -21.70 -12.30 13.99
CA PRO A 168 -22.25 -10.99 13.72
C PRO A 168 -21.09 -10.02 13.47
N LEU A 169 -21.01 -9.51 12.24
CA LEU A 169 -20.25 -8.30 11.97
C LEU A 169 -20.95 -7.19 12.75
N ASP A 170 -20.26 -6.63 13.74
CA ASP A 170 -20.80 -5.60 14.65
C ASP A 170 -21.61 -4.56 13.87
N GLY A 171 -22.92 -4.50 14.15
CA GLY A 171 -23.84 -3.51 13.59
C GLY A 171 -24.76 -3.97 12.45
N VAL A 172 -24.67 -5.21 11.96
CA VAL A 172 -25.63 -5.73 10.98
C VAL A 172 -26.81 -6.38 11.68
N GLN A 173 -27.99 -5.77 11.54
CA GLN A 173 -29.27 -6.25 12.06
C GLN A 173 -29.49 -7.73 11.68
N ALA A 174 -29.89 -8.56 12.66
CA ALA A 174 -30.07 -9.99 12.45
C ALA A 174 -30.93 -10.25 11.20
N PRO A 175 -30.50 -11.13 10.28
CA PRO A 175 -31.23 -11.38 9.06
C PRO A 175 -32.64 -11.90 9.38
N ALA A 176 -33.62 -11.50 8.56
CA ALA A 176 -34.99 -11.97 8.68
C ALA A 176 -35.02 -13.51 8.67
N PRO A 177 -35.97 -14.15 9.40
CA PRO A 177 -35.96 -15.60 9.67
C PRO A 177 -36.04 -16.54 8.45
N GLU A 178 -36.05 -16.01 7.22
CA GLU A 178 -36.19 -16.76 5.97
C GLU A 178 -35.07 -16.49 4.94
N SER A 179 -33.92 -15.95 5.36
CA SER A 179 -32.82 -15.73 4.43
C SER A 179 -31.95 -16.99 4.26
N HIS A 180 -31.83 -17.49 3.04
CA HIS A 180 -30.84 -18.47 2.64
C HIS A 180 -29.51 -17.77 2.36
N SER A 181 -28.39 -18.39 2.73
CA SER A 181 -27.06 -17.87 2.38
C SER A 181 -26.20 -18.98 1.81
N GLY A 182 -25.28 -18.60 0.93
CA GLY A 182 -24.32 -19.50 0.32
C GLY A 182 -23.00 -18.78 0.07
N PHE A 183 -21.90 -19.52 0.10
CA PHE A 183 -20.57 -19.02 -0.21
C PHE A 183 -19.85 -19.96 -1.16
N ALA A 184 -18.99 -19.41 -2.01
CA ALA A 184 -18.07 -20.20 -2.83
C ALA A 184 -16.72 -19.48 -2.95
N ASP A 185 -15.65 -20.27 -3.02
CA ASP A 185 -14.26 -19.82 -3.08
C ASP A 185 -13.68 -20.01 -4.49
N PHE A 186 -13.62 -18.92 -5.25
CA PHE A 186 -13.08 -18.90 -6.60
C PHE A 186 -11.55 -18.87 -6.54
N THR A 187 -10.91 -20.02 -6.75
CA THR A 187 -9.46 -20.18 -6.68
C THR A 187 -8.81 -20.07 -8.06
N PHE A 188 -7.94 -19.08 -8.21
CA PHE A 188 -7.23 -18.76 -9.45
C PHE A 188 -5.84 -19.41 -9.48
N SER A 189 -5.77 -20.74 -9.55
CA SER A 189 -4.50 -21.51 -9.50
C SER A 189 -3.58 -21.26 -10.70
N GLU A 190 -4.15 -21.01 -11.87
CA GLU A 190 -3.41 -20.83 -13.12
C GLU A 190 -3.15 -19.36 -13.47
N LEU A 191 -3.49 -18.43 -12.58
CA LEU A 191 -3.41 -17.01 -12.86
C LEU A 191 -1.97 -16.54 -13.03
N LYS A 192 -1.67 -15.95 -14.19
CA LYS A 192 -0.35 -15.39 -14.50
C LYS A 192 -0.42 -14.32 -15.60
N PHE A 193 0.51 -13.37 -15.53
CA PHE A 193 0.67 -12.35 -16.57
C PHE A 193 1.35 -12.93 -17.81
N MET A 194 0.80 -12.65 -18.99
CA MET A 194 1.36 -13.11 -20.26
C MET A 194 2.24 -12.07 -20.97
N SER A 195 2.20 -10.81 -20.53
CA SER A 195 2.94 -9.69 -21.13
C SER A 195 3.55 -8.79 -20.06
N SER A 196 4.63 -8.07 -20.41
CA SER A 196 5.29 -7.14 -19.50
C SER A 196 4.59 -5.78 -19.50
N SER A 197 4.50 -5.14 -18.33
CA SER A 197 3.90 -3.82 -18.16
C SER A 197 4.83 -2.66 -18.52
N ARG A 198 6.06 -2.93 -18.97
CA ARG A 198 7.08 -1.92 -19.34
C ARG A 198 7.32 -0.88 -18.22
N MET A 199 7.51 -1.36 -16.99
CA MET A 199 7.72 -0.54 -15.79
C MET A 199 6.52 0.34 -15.40
N LYS A 200 5.33 0.10 -15.96
CA LYS A 200 4.09 0.77 -15.52
C LYS A 200 3.42 -0.07 -14.42
N PRO A 201 2.95 0.55 -13.32
CA PRO A 201 2.15 -0.14 -12.33
C PRO A 201 0.85 -0.71 -12.94
N ARG A 202 0.44 -1.87 -12.44
CA ARG A 202 -0.75 -2.63 -12.84
C ARG A 202 -1.52 -3.06 -11.61
N TRP A 203 -2.85 -3.02 -11.70
CA TRP A 203 -3.76 -3.46 -10.64
C TRP A 203 -4.55 -4.65 -11.13
N LEU A 204 -4.95 -5.54 -10.21
CA LEU A 204 -5.90 -6.60 -10.51
C LEU A 204 -7.29 -6.21 -10.04
N VAL A 205 -8.29 -6.53 -10.85
CA VAL A 205 -9.71 -6.46 -10.49
C VAL A 205 -10.33 -7.82 -10.75
N PHE A 206 -11.08 -8.34 -9.79
CA PHE A 206 -11.88 -9.55 -9.96
C PHE A 206 -13.32 -9.12 -10.11
N ALA A 207 -13.93 -9.41 -11.25
CA ALA A 207 -15.31 -9.08 -11.54
C ALA A 207 -16.15 -10.35 -11.62
N LEU A 208 -17.24 -10.35 -10.87
CA LEU A 208 -18.33 -11.32 -10.95
C LEU A 208 -19.38 -10.75 -11.91
N THR A 209 -19.65 -11.48 -12.98
CA THR A 209 -20.77 -11.17 -13.88
C THR A 209 -21.95 -12.05 -13.47
N LEU A 210 -23.06 -11.40 -13.11
CA LEU A 210 -24.31 -12.09 -12.80
C LEU A 210 -25.09 -12.40 -14.09
N PRO A 211 -26.06 -13.33 -14.07
CA PRO A 211 -26.89 -13.63 -15.24
C PRO A 211 -27.71 -12.44 -15.76
N THR A 212 -27.88 -11.39 -14.96
CA THR A 212 -28.57 -10.15 -15.31
C THR A 212 -27.65 -9.14 -16.02
N ASP A 213 -26.43 -9.55 -16.39
CA ASP A 213 -25.34 -8.69 -16.87
C ASP A 213 -24.84 -7.64 -15.87
N ASP A 214 -25.40 -7.61 -14.65
CA ASP A 214 -24.86 -6.80 -13.55
C ASP A 214 -23.45 -7.27 -13.19
N VAL A 215 -22.59 -6.30 -12.91
CA VAL A 215 -21.20 -6.58 -12.55
C VAL A 215 -20.91 -6.09 -11.14
N MET A 216 -20.43 -7.03 -10.34
CA MET A 216 -19.81 -6.75 -9.07
C MET A 216 -18.31 -6.92 -9.21
N PHE A 217 -17.52 -6.04 -8.62
CA PHE A 217 -16.07 -6.23 -8.66
C PHE A 217 -15.40 -5.91 -7.33
N VAL A 218 -14.25 -6.54 -7.14
CA VAL A 218 -13.30 -6.25 -6.09
C VAL A 218 -11.95 -5.91 -6.72
N GLN A 219 -11.46 -4.69 -6.48
CA GLN A 219 -10.13 -4.28 -6.91
C GLN A 219 -9.12 -4.65 -5.83
N TYR A 220 -8.05 -5.35 -6.23
CA TYR A 220 -6.84 -5.44 -5.44
C TYR A 220 -6.04 -4.13 -5.59
N THR A 221 -6.05 -3.32 -4.53
CA THR A 221 -5.55 -1.92 -4.54
C THR A 221 -4.02 -1.82 -4.56
N VAL A 222 -3.31 -2.88 -4.17
CA VAL A 222 -1.85 -2.95 -4.23
C VAL A 222 -1.42 -3.16 -5.68
N PRO A 223 -0.67 -2.24 -6.30
CA PRO A 223 -0.18 -2.45 -7.66
C PRO A 223 1.02 -3.40 -7.70
N THR A 224 1.27 -3.94 -8.89
CA THR A 224 2.52 -4.63 -9.24
C THR A 224 3.14 -4.08 -10.52
N ILE A 225 4.39 -4.43 -10.80
CA ILE A 225 5.05 -4.20 -12.08
C ILE A 225 5.41 -5.56 -12.68
N VAL A 226 5.00 -5.79 -13.92
CA VAL A 226 5.24 -7.05 -14.61
C VAL A 226 6.48 -6.96 -15.48
N MET A 227 7.50 -7.72 -15.12
CA MET A 227 8.80 -7.76 -15.78
C MET A 227 8.86 -8.94 -16.76
N SER A 228 9.52 -8.75 -17.91
CA SER A 228 9.72 -9.84 -18.87
C SER A 228 10.70 -10.92 -18.38
N ARG A 229 11.62 -10.54 -17.51
CA ARG A 229 12.73 -11.35 -16.99
C ARG A 229 13.08 -10.83 -15.59
N GLN A 230 13.57 -11.66 -14.68
CA GLN A 230 14.24 -11.19 -13.46
C GLN A 230 15.63 -10.68 -13.88
N CYS A 231 15.74 -9.37 -14.10
CA CYS A 231 17.00 -8.70 -14.41
C CYS A 231 17.12 -7.43 -13.55
N ASP A 232 18.24 -6.71 -13.68
CA ASP A 232 18.69 -5.50 -12.96
C ASP A 232 17.67 -4.35 -12.80
N GLN A 233 16.46 -4.48 -13.33
CA GLN A 233 15.37 -3.53 -13.19
C GLN A 233 14.51 -3.74 -11.94
N GLN A 234 14.72 -4.81 -11.16
CA GLN A 234 13.92 -5.10 -9.96
C GLN A 234 13.97 -3.96 -8.94
N GLY A 235 15.17 -3.40 -8.67
CA GLY A 235 15.31 -2.25 -7.76
C GLY A 235 14.56 -1.01 -8.25
N LYS A 236 14.61 -0.73 -9.56
CA LYS A 236 13.85 0.36 -10.18
C LYS A 236 12.34 0.12 -10.09
N ALA A 237 11.88 -1.11 -10.26
CA ALA A 237 10.46 -1.45 -10.19
C ALA A 237 9.94 -1.33 -8.75
N LEU A 238 10.71 -1.80 -7.76
CA LEU A 238 10.39 -1.59 -6.34
C LEU A 238 10.32 -0.10 -5.99
N SER A 239 11.28 0.71 -6.45
CA SER A 239 11.25 2.17 -6.29
C SER A 239 9.95 2.75 -6.83
N LEU A 240 9.55 2.41 -8.06
CA LEU A 240 8.32 2.90 -8.68
C LEU A 240 7.06 2.48 -7.89
N LEU A 241 6.98 1.22 -7.46
CA LEU A 241 5.85 0.70 -6.69
C LEU A 241 5.70 1.39 -5.33
N ARG A 242 6.81 1.75 -4.69
CA ARG A 242 6.83 2.51 -3.42
C ARG A 242 6.54 3.99 -3.61
N GLY A 243 6.20 4.43 -4.82
CA GLY A 243 6.05 5.84 -5.15
C GLY A 243 7.37 6.62 -5.00
N GLN A 244 8.52 5.96 -4.92
CA GLN A 244 9.82 6.61 -5.05
C GLN A 244 9.99 6.87 -6.54
N LEU A 245 9.57 8.07 -6.97
CA LEU A 245 9.76 8.54 -8.33
C LEU A 245 11.23 8.31 -8.69
N PRO A 246 11.53 7.79 -9.89
CA PRO A 246 12.90 7.61 -10.30
C PRO A 246 13.52 9.00 -10.18
N TRP A 247 14.61 9.07 -9.41
CA TRP A 247 15.65 10.10 -9.47
C TRP A 247 15.38 10.95 -10.69
N ARG A 248 14.77 12.14 -10.51
CA ARG A 248 14.50 13.04 -11.63
C ARG A 248 15.76 12.98 -12.47
N LYS A 249 15.62 12.59 -13.75
CA LYS A 249 16.70 12.75 -14.74
C LYS A 249 17.34 14.04 -14.33
N ARG A 250 18.59 13.99 -13.82
CA ARG A 250 19.37 15.19 -13.53
C ARG A 250 19.01 16.08 -14.70
N ALA A 251 18.29 17.17 -14.44
CA ALA A 251 18.11 18.17 -15.47
C ALA A 251 19.55 18.38 -15.91
N ARG A 252 19.89 17.93 -17.13
CA ARG A 252 21.26 18.08 -17.62
C ARG A 252 21.52 19.54 -17.35
N ALA A 253 22.52 19.80 -16.49
CA ALA A 253 22.85 21.15 -16.09
C ALA A 253 22.76 21.98 -17.37
N PRO A 254 21.94 23.05 -17.41
CA PRO A 254 21.67 23.76 -18.64
C PRO A 254 23.01 23.95 -19.33
N ASP A 255 23.15 23.35 -20.52
CA ASP A 255 24.41 23.31 -21.23
C ASP A 255 24.96 24.74 -21.17
N LYS A 256 26.14 24.90 -20.55
CA LYS A 256 26.77 26.20 -20.35
C LYS A 256 26.62 26.95 -21.67
N PRO A 257 26.00 28.13 -21.69
CA PRO A 257 25.87 28.87 -22.93
C PRO A 257 27.27 29.02 -23.49
N ASP A 258 27.47 28.44 -24.68
CA ASP A 258 28.69 28.57 -25.43
C ASP A 258 29.06 30.04 -25.45
N ARG A 259 30.31 30.29 -25.05
CA ARG A 259 30.98 31.58 -24.99
C ARG A 259 31.18 32.07 -26.43
N ALA A 260 30.10 32.44 -27.08
CA ALA A 260 30.08 32.97 -28.43
C ALA A 260 30.12 34.50 -28.41
N ALA A 261 31.07 35.02 -29.20
CA ALA A 261 31.12 36.37 -29.75
C ALA A 261 31.44 37.53 -28.79
N SER A 262 32.75 37.76 -28.65
CA SER A 262 33.34 39.10 -28.57
C SER A 262 32.73 40.04 -29.62
N LEU A 263 32.05 41.11 -29.16
CA LEU A 263 31.68 42.27 -29.97
C LEU A 263 32.76 43.36 -29.89
N PRO A 264 32.93 44.18 -30.95
CA PRO A 264 34.03 45.12 -31.08
C PRO A 264 33.79 46.43 -30.33
N LEU A 265 34.88 46.95 -29.75
CA LEU A 265 34.98 48.28 -29.15
C LEU A 265 34.62 49.38 -30.16
N SER A 266 33.66 50.23 -29.78
CA SER A 266 33.48 51.56 -30.38
C SER A 266 34.16 52.61 -29.50
N ARG A 267 35.08 53.37 -30.09
CA ARG A 267 35.82 54.49 -29.48
C ARG A 267 34.90 55.67 -29.14
N PRO A 268 34.90 56.19 -27.90
CA PRO A 268 34.40 57.53 -27.61
C PRO A 268 35.48 58.59 -27.88
N SER A 269 35.05 59.66 -28.52
CA SER A 269 35.79 60.90 -28.78
C SER A 269 36.13 61.66 -27.50
N ALA A 270 37.31 62.28 -27.50
CA ALA A 270 37.90 63.00 -26.39
C ALA A 270 37.40 64.45 -26.31
N SER A 271 36.51 64.73 -25.37
CA SER A 271 36.34 66.05 -24.75
C SER A 271 35.30 65.93 -23.63
N ASP A 272 35.76 65.56 -22.42
CA ASP A 272 35.12 65.85 -21.11
C ASP A 272 35.85 65.06 -20.02
N SER A 273 37.14 65.37 -19.85
CA SER A 273 38.07 64.57 -19.04
C SER A 273 37.96 64.81 -17.53
N GLN A 274 37.17 65.78 -17.06
CA GLN A 274 37.10 66.13 -15.64
C GLN A 274 35.80 65.65 -14.95
N SER A 275 34.67 65.63 -15.66
CA SER A 275 33.39 65.12 -15.12
C SER A 275 33.34 63.58 -15.13
N ALA A 276 34.01 62.93 -16.10
CA ALA A 276 34.08 61.47 -16.19
C ALA A 276 34.85 60.84 -15.04
N GLN A 277 35.93 61.46 -14.56
CA GLN A 277 36.77 60.91 -13.48
C GLN A 277 36.04 60.90 -12.13
N GLN A 278 35.24 61.94 -11.85
CA GLN A 278 34.45 62.04 -10.62
C GLN A 278 33.24 61.09 -10.64
N ALA A 279 32.59 60.92 -11.81
CA ALA A 279 31.53 59.92 -11.99
C ALA A 279 32.06 58.48 -11.89
N GLN A 280 33.29 58.23 -12.32
CA GLN A 280 33.93 56.92 -12.24
C GLN A 280 34.33 56.56 -10.81
N GLN A 281 34.82 57.52 -10.02
CA GLN A 281 35.07 57.32 -8.57
C GLN A 281 33.77 57.09 -7.77
N ALA A 282 32.70 57.83 -8.08
CA ALA A 282 31.40 57.62 -7.45
C ALA A 282 30.79 56.26 -7.83
N ARG A 283 30.99 55.80 -9.08
CA ARG A 283 30.57 54.46 -9.53
C ARG A 283 31.38 53.36 -8.85
N SER A 284 32.70 53.49 -8.69
CA SER A 284 33.51 52.50 -7.99
C SER A 284 33.21 52.42 -6.50
N ALA A 285 32.98 53.56 -5.83
CA ALA A 285 32.56 53.57 -4.42
C ALA A 285 31.17 52.96 -4.23
N ARG A 286 30.22 53.24 -5.13
CA ARG A 286 28.88 52.64 -5.09
C ARG A 286 28.87 51.16 -5.45
N GLN A 287 29.81 50.72 -6.30
CA GLN A 287 30.02 49.30 -6.59
C GLN A 287 30.69 48.58 -5.41
N GLN A 288 31.68 49.18 -4.75
CA GLN A 288 32.29 48.61 -3.53
C GLN A 288 31.28 48.54 -2.38
N ALA A 289 30.49 49.59 -2.15
CA ALA A 289 29.44 49.58 -1.13
C ALA A 289 28.33 48.55 -1.44
N LYS A 290 27.95 48.38 -2.72
CA LYS A 290 27.05 47.30 -3.13
C LYS A 290 27.68 45.92 -2.94
N HIS A 291 28.99 45.78 -3.17
CA HIS A 291 29.67 44.50 -3.02
C HIS A 291 29.84 44.12 -1.55
N GLU A 292 30.16 45.06 -0.65
CA GLU A 292 30.18 44.84 0.80
C GLU A 292 28.77 44.58 1.36
N GLN A 293 27.74 45.28 0.87
CA GLN A 293 26.37 45.06 1.31
C GLN A 293 25.80 43.71 0.82
N GLN A 294 26.20 43.25 -0.38
CA GLN A 294 25.93 41.89 -0.87
C GLN A 294 26.76 40.82 -0.18
N GLN A 295 27.95 41.13 0.34
CA GLN A 295 28.73 40.19 1.14
C GLN A 295 28.23 40.08 2.59
N ARG A 296 27.57 41.12 3.14
CA ARG A 296 26.97 41.08 4.48
C ARG A 296 25.57 40.48 4.54
N VAL A 297 24.85 40.50 3.42
CA VAL A 297 23.52 39.87 3.27
C VAL A 297 23.50 39.18 1.92
N GLY A 298 24.37 38.19 1.74
CA GLY A 298 24.21 37.27 0.61
C GLY A 298 22.85 36.58 0.78
N PRO A 299 22.05 36.42 -0.30
CA PRO A 299 20.91 35.53 -0.23
C PRO A 299 21.48 34.17 0.20
N LEU A 300 21.10 33.71 1.38
CA LEU A 300 21.31 32.34 1.85
C LEU A 300 20.40 31.38 1.05
N GLU A 301 20.29 31.61 -0.25
CA GLU A 301 19.87 30.66 -1.26
C GLU A 301 21.13 29.88 -1.65
N ASP A 302 21.75 29.20 -0.67
CA ASP A 302 22.36 27.93 -1.03
C ASP A 302 21.20 27.13 -1.64
N ASP A 303 21.29 26.87 -2.94
CA ASP A 303 20.51 25.89 -3.68
C ASP A 303 20.69 24.53 -2.99
N ILE A 304 20.08 24.36 -1.82
CA ILE A 304 19.94 23.07 -1.16
C ILE A 304 19.13 22.27 -2.16
N LEU A 305 19.81 21.33 -2.79
CA LEU A 305 19.19 20.37 -3.68
C LEU A 305 18.02 19.76 -2.93
N ASP A 306 16.83 20.11 -3.41
CA ASP A 306 15.52 19.60 -3.05
C ASP A 306 15.60 18.15 -2.50
N GLY A 307 15.62 18.01 -1.17
CA GLY A 307 15.66 16.72 -0.46
C GLY A 307 16.94 16.33 0.31
N GLU A 308 18.02 17.10 0.22
CA GLU A 308 19.24 16.87 1.01
C GLU A 308 19.19 17.60 2.37
N TRP A 309 19.71 16.94 3.41
CA TRP A 309 19.84 17.57 4.72
C TRP A 309 21.03 18.53 4.72
N PRO A 310 20.86 19.81 5.13
CA PRO A 310 21.94 20.78 5.07
C PRO A 310 23.08 20.38 6.02
N VAL A 311 24.32 20.39 5.52
CA VAL A 311 25.50 19.98 6.31
C VAL A 311 26.20 21.17 6.97
N ASN A 312 26.05 22.37 6.40
CA ASN A 312 26.75 23.58 6.86
C ASN A 312 25.94 24.35 7.90
N GLY A 313 26.61 24.99 8.86
CA GLY A 313 26.01 25.86 9.89
C GLY A 313 25.40 27.15 9.33
N PRO A 314 24.63 27.93 10.14
CA PRO A 314 24.42 27.77 11.58
C PRO A 314 23.46 26.61 11.93
N TYR A 315 23.68 25.94 13.08
CA TYR A 315 22.89 24.79 13.56
C TYR A 315 21.85 25.21 14.63
N THR A 316 21.10 26.28 14.32
CA THR A 316 20.14 26.88 15.26
C THR A 316 18.79 26.15 15.25
N PHE A 317 18.04 26.31 16.34
CA PHE A 317 16.69 25.72 16.48
C PHE A 317 15.72 26.21 15.39
N GLU A 318 15.77 27.50 15.06
CA GLU A 318 14.92 28.11 14.03
C GLU A 318 15.21 27.51 12.66
N ARG A 319 16.49 27.40 12.29
CA ARG A 319 16.88 26.78 11.01
C ARG A 319 16.48 25.31 10.97
N TRP A 320 16.64 24.58 12.06
CA TRP A 320 16.22 23.18 12.15
C TRP A 320 14.72 23.01 11.89
N ARG A 321 13.89 23.81 12.56
CA ARG A 321 12.42 23.80 12.37
C ARG A 321 12.06 24.10 10.92
N ASP A 322 12.62 25.18 10.37
CA ASP A 322 12.35 25.59 8.99
C ASP A 322 12.84 24.54 7.98
N THR A 323 13.89 23.79 8.31
CA THR A 323 14.39 22.67 7.50
C THR A 323 13.43 21.49 7.55
N ILE A 324 12.90 21.12 8.72
CA ILE A 324 11.88 20.08 8.86
C ILE A 324 10.65 20.41 8.01
N GLU A 325 10.10 21.62 8.15
CA GLU A 325 8.90 22.04 7.42
C GLU A 325 9.11 22.01 5.91
N ARG A 326 10.24 22.56 5.42
CA ARG A 326 10.61 22.50 4.00
C ARG A 326 10.76 21.07 3.51
N THR A 327 11.43 20.22 4.27
CA THR A 327 11.67 18.83 3.89
C THR A 327 10.36 18.04 3.86
N CYS A 328 9.47 18.21 4.85
CA CYS A 328 8.13 17.60 4.83
C CYS A 328 7.30 18.02 3.61
N LYS A 329 7.31 19.32 3.29
CA LYS A 329 6.63 19.87 2.12
C LYS A 329 7.19 19.29 0.83
N TYR A 330 8.52 19.20 0.72
CA TYR A 330 9.21 18.60 -0.41
C TYR A 330 8.85 17.11 -0.60
N HIS A 331 8.76 16.35 0.50
CA HIS A 331 8.35 14.96 0.47
C HIS A 331 6.83 14.75 0.34
N HIS A 332 6.06 15.83 0.20
CA HIS A 332 4.60 15.82 0.09
C HIS A 332 3.88 15.10 1.24
N LEU A 333 4.41 15.20 2.46
CA LEU A 333 3.71 14.68 3.63
C LEU A 333 2.51 15.59 3.94
N ILE A 334 1.30 15.06 3.74
CA ILE A 334 0.04 15.79 3.91
C ILE A 334 -0.24 16.04 5.40
N ARG A 335 0.06 15.05 6.25
CA ARG A 335 -0.06 15.20 7.70
C ARG A 335 1.16 15.95 8.25
N SER A 336 0.91 17.15 8.75
CA SER A 336 1.87 17.94 9.53
C SER A 336 2.16 17.29 10.89
N PHE A 337 3.36 17.55 11.41
CA PHE A 337 3.71 17.24 12.79
C PHE A 337 2.98 18.16 13.75
N ASP A 338 2.50 17.60 14.85
CA ASP A 338 1.87 18.39 15.91
C ASP A 338 2.93 19.01 16.85
N MET A 339 2.47 19.77 17.86
CA MET A 339 3.40 20.40 18.81
C MET A 339 4.17 19.38 19.65
N GLU A 340 3.59 18.22 19.96
CA GLU A 340 4.27 17.18 20.72
C GLU A 340 5.36 16.50 19.88
N ASP A 341 5.07 16.26 18.61
CA ASP A 341 6.03 15.76 17.63
C ASP A 341 7.23 16.70 17.52
N MET A 342 6.99 18.00 17.35
CA MET A 342 8.07 18.97 17.23
C MET A 342 8.93 19.05 18.50
N LYS A 343 8.33 18.89 19.69
CA LYS A 343 9.09 18.79 20.95
C LYS A 343 9.95 17.53 20.99
N MET A 344 9.39 16.39 20.62
CA MET A 344 10.12 15.12 20.61
C MET A 344 11.25 15.13 19.58
N LEU A 345 10.97 15.59 18.36
CA LEU A 345 11.97 15.73 17.30
C LEU A 345 13.11 16.66 17.73
N ALA A 346 12.81 17.77 18.40
CA ALA A 346 13.82 18.68 18.91
C ALA A 346 14.68 18.04 20.01
N GLN A 347 14.09 17.22 20.87
CA GLN A 347 14.83 16.46 21.88
C GLN A 347 15.76 15.43 21.22
N VAL A 348 15.30 14.72 20.18
CA VAL A 348 16.15 13.78 19.40
C VAL A 348 17.27 14.53 18.68
N ALA A 349 17.03 15.75 18.20
CA ALA A 349 18.03 16.61 17.59
C ALA A 349 19.06 17.18 18.58
N GLY A 350 18.88 16.97 19.88
CA GLY A 350 19.79 17.43 20.92
C GLY A 350 19.57 18.88 21.37
N PHE A 351 18.43 19.50 21.02
CA PHE A 351 18.09 20.84 21.51
C PHE A 351 17.59 20.85 22.96
N PHE A 352 17.10 19.71 23.45
CA PHE A 352 16.63 19.56 24.83
C PHE A 352 17.38 18.43 25.51
N ALA A 353 17.87 18.69 26.71
CA ALA A 353 18.40 17.63 27.55
C ALA A 353 17.25 16.72 28.04
N PRO A 354 17.48 15.40 28.17
CA PRO A 354 16.47 14.47 28.64
C PRO A 354 15.90 14.92 30.00
N GLY A 355 14.57 15.03 30.10
CA GLY A 355 13.89 15.39 31.35
C GLY A 355 13.86 16.87 31.72
N THR A 356 14.40 17.76 30.87
CA THR A 356 14.38 19.21 31.16
C THR A 356 13.17 19.87 30.51
N VAL A 357 12.28 20.48 31.29
CA VAL A 357 11.11 21.25 30.79
C VAL A 357 11.52 22.69 30.42
N GLY A 358 12.77 22.88 29.99
CA GLY A 358 13.41 24.19 29.83
C GLY A 358 13.31 24.78 28.43
N ARG A 359 13.91 25.97 28.26
CA ARG A 359 14.10 26.62 26.95
C ARG A 359 15.06 25.77 26.11
N ALA A 360 14.77 25.63 24.81
CA ALA A 360 15.64 24.93 23.87
C ALA A 360 17.04 25.54 23.89
N ALA A 361 18.08 24.70 23.74
CA ALA A 361 19.40 25.19 23.38
C ALA A 361 19.29 26.02 22.10
N LEU A 362 20.02 27.13 22.04
CA LEU A 362 19.99 28.02 20.87
C LEU A 362 20.61 27.31 19.64
N GLU A 363 21.59 26.44 19.87
CA GLU A 363 22.36 25.74 18.83
C GLU A 363 22.69 24.30 19.23
N THR A 364 22.88 23.43 18.24
CA THR A 364 23.38 22.05 18.42
C THR A 364 24.78 21.88 17.85
N THR A 365 25.42 20.75 18.16
CA THR A 365 26.69 20.40 17.54
C THR A 365 26.49 19.93 16.09
N PRO A 366 27.47 20.13 15.19
CA PRO A 366 27.40 19.63 13.82
C PRO A 366 27.11 18.12 13.73
N GLY A 367 27.68 17.34 14.66
CA GLY A 367 27.47 15.90 14.72
C GLY A 367 26.03 15.52 15.09
N ALA A 368 25.45 16.17 16.09
CA ALA A 368 24.05 15.96 16.47
C ALA A 368 23.10 16.34 15.32
N TRP A 369 23.39 17.46 14.65
CA TRP A 369 22.65 17.91 13.48
C TRP A 369 22.66 16.88 12.34
N GLN A 370 23.83 16.37 11.96
CA GLN A 370 23.96 15.39 10.89
C GLN A 370 23.29 14.06 11.25
N ASN A 371 23.46 13.60 12.50
CA ASN A 371 22.84 12.37 12.98
C ASN A 371 21.32 12.47 12.96
N PHE A 372 20.76 13.60 13.42
CA PHE A 372 19.33 13.87 13.33
C PHE A 372 18.86 13.90 11.88
N GLY A 373 19.58 14.57 10.98
CA GLY A 373 19.23 14.63 9.56
C GLY A 373 19.11 13.26 8.91
N ASN A 374 20.12 12.41 9.10
CA ASN A 374 20.10 11.03 8.62
C ASN A 374 18.92 10.24 9.20
N TRP A 375 18.71 10.38 10.52
CA TRP A 375 17.59 9.75 11.23
C TRP A 375 16.25 10.21 10.69
N PHE A 376 16.03 11.51 10.54
CA PHE A 376 14.77 12.09 10.11
C PHE A 376 14.45 11.77 8.65
N LEU A 377 15.44 11.87 7.75
CA LEU A 377 15.28 11.51 6.34
C LEU A 377 14.90 10.04 6.16
N SER A 378 15.39 9.14 7.03
CA SER A 378 14.97 7.73 6.99
C SER A 378 13.47 7.57 7.26
N TYR A 379 12.92 8.33 8.22
CA TYR A 379 11.48 8.33 8.52
C TYR A 379 10.65 8.98 7.42
N LEU A 380 11.13 10.06 6.80
CA LEU A 380 10.42 10.65 5.66
C LEU A 380 10.29 9.68 4.48
N ARG A 381 11.34 8.89 4.21
CA ARG A 381 11.27 7.82 3.21
C ARG A 381 10.23 6.77 3.59
N LEU A 382 10.20 6.37 4.86
CA LEU A 382 9.25 5.40 5.39
C LEU A 382 7.80 5.90 5.30
N PHE A 383 7.53 7.11 5.77
CA PHE A 383 6.21 7.72 5.70
C PHE A 383 5.75 7.93 4.27
N ARG A 384 6.66 8.20 3.33
CA ARG A 384 6.32 8.25 1.91
C ARG A 384 5.89 6.87 1.38
N CYS A 385 6.61 5.81 1.73
CA CYS A 385 6.24 4.44 1.36
C CYS A 385 4.87 4.02 1.93
N HIS A 386 4.53 4.53 3.12
CA HIS A 386 3.27 4.25 3.81
C HIS A 386 2.39 5.50 3.95
N GLN A 387 2.38 6.36 2.93
CA GLN A 387 1.75 7.69 3.02
C GLN A 387 0.27 7.62 3.35
N GLN A 388 -0.43 6.60 2.82
CA GLN A 388 -1.85 6.40 3.12
C GLN A 388 -2.07 6.20 4.61
N LEU A 389 -1.37 5.23 5.23
CA LEU A 389 -1.46 4.98 6.67
C LEU A 389 -1.03 6.20 7.50
N TRP A 390 0.05 6.88 7.09
CA TRP A 390 0.51 8.10 7.78
C TRP A 390 -0.56 9.22 7.78
N CYS A 391 -1.30 9.34 6.68
CA CYS A 391 -2.33 10.37 6.52
C CYS A 391 -3.69 10.00 7.13
N MET A 392 -3.91 8.75 7.53
CA MET A 392 -5.13 8.36 8.24
C MET A 392 -5.15 8.99 9.64
N ARG A 393 -6.20 9.78 9.91
CA ARG A 393 -6.42 10.46 11.21
C ARG A 393 -7.58 9.88 12.03
N ASN A 394 -8.47 9.13 11.41
CA ASN A 394 -9.60 8.51 12.09
C ASN A 394 -9.90 7.14 11.47
N PRO A 395 -9.34 6.06 12.02
CA PRO A 395 -8.37 6.05 13.13
C PRO A 395 -6.97 6.54 12.73
N THR A 396 -6.17 6.96 13.72
CA THR A 396 -4.75 7.22 13.52
C THR A 396 -4.00 5.89 13.35
N ALA A 397 -3.67 5.52 12.11
CA ALA A 397 -3.01 4.23 11.83
C ALA A 397 -1.55 4.20 12.33
N ILE A 398 -0.79 5.26 12.05
CA ILE A 398 0.58 5.44 12.54
C ILE A 398 0.59 6.56 13.58
N CYS A 399 0.98 6.23 14.80
CA CYS A 399 1.17 7.18 15.88
C CYS A 399 2.20 8.25 15.53
N SER A 400 2.06 9.40 16.19
CA SER A 400 2.99 10.50 16.10
C SER A 400 4.33 10.15 16.78
N PHE A 401 5.38 10.94 16.57
CA PHE A 401 6.68 10.76 17.25
C PHE A 401 6.58 10.94 18.76
N SER A 402 5.54 11.61 19.26
CA SER A 402 5.33 11.77 20.71
C SER A 402 5.02 10.47 21.45
N VAL A 403 4.70 9.38 20.73
CA VAL A 403 4.47 8.05 21.29
C VAL A 403 5.76 7.25 21.28
N ASP A 404 6.56 7.45 22.32
CA ASP A 404 7.75 6.64 22.60
C ASP A 404 7.38 5.26 23.19
N ARG A 405 8.39 4.44 23.52
CA ARG A 405 8.16 3.12 24.12
C ARG A 405 7.39 3.21 25.44
N ARG A 406 7.74 4.17 26.29
CA ARG A 406 7.12 4.32 27.63
C ARG A 406 5.66 4.75 27.51
N LYS A 407 5.35 5.73 26.66
CA LYS A 407 3.98 6.18 26.38
C LYS A 407 3.17 5.06 25.73
N ALA A 408 3.78 4.26 24.84
CA ALA A 408 3.15 3.06 24.30
C ALA A 408 2.77 2.04 25.39
N GLU A 409 3.69 1.75 26.32
CA GLU A 409 3.43 0.86 27.45
C GLU A 409 2.29 1.39 28.33
N GLN A 410 2.28 2.69 28.63
CA GLN A 410 1.21 3.33 29.40
C GLN A 410 -0.15 3.26 28.70
N LEU A 411 -0.19 3.55 27.39
CA LEU A 411 -1.43 3.52 26.59
C LEU A 411 -2.03 2.12 26.49
N LEU A 412 -1.17 1.09 26.45
CA LEU A 412 -1.58 -0.31 26.28
C LEU A 412 -1.79 -1.06 27.61
N PHE A 413 -1.31 -0.55 28.75
CA PHE A 413 -1.32 -1.25 30.04
C PHE A 413 -2.70 -1.77 30.46
N ASN A 414 -3.75 -0.99 30.23
CA ASN A 414 -5.13 -1.34 30.57
C ASN A 414 -5.97 -1.76 29.35
N GLN A 415 -5.34 -1.99 28.20
CA GLN A 415 -6.04 -2.42 27.00
C GLN A 415 -6.19 -3.94 26.97
N PRO A 416 -7.27 -4.48 26.39
CA PRO A 416 -7.44 -5.91 26.30
C PRO A 416 -6.42 -6.54 25.33
N VAL A 417 -6.17 -7.83 25.53
CA VAL A 417 -5.36 -8.67 24.63
C VAL A 417 -5.86 -8.50 23.19
N GLY A 418 -4.94 -8.36 22.25
CA GLY A 418 -5.27 -8.04 20.86
C GLY A 418 -5.10 -6.57 20.51
N THR A 419 -5.06 -5.66 21.49
CA THR A 419 -4.94 -4.22 21.23
C THR A 419 -3.50 -3.86 20.86
N PHE A 420 -3.32 -3.05 19.82
CA PHE A 420 -2.00 -2.62 19.36
C PHE A 420 -1.96 -1.17 18.87
N ILE A 421 -0.75 -0.63 18.76
CA ILE A 421 -0.44 0.64 18.11
C ILE A 421 0.77 0.49 17.20
N LEU A 422 0.87 1.34 16.17
CA LEU A 422 2.04 1.45 15.29
C LEU A 422 2.75 2.76 15.54
N ARG A 423 4.04 2.72 15.85
CA ARG A 423 4.81 3.93 16.15
C ARG A 423 6.19 3.91 15.51
N PRO A 424 6.78 5.07 15.17
CA PRO A 424 8.20 5.15 14.85
C PRO A 424 9.06 4.79 16.08
N SER A 425 10.23 4.20 15.85
CA SER A 425 11.23 3.99 16.89
C SER A 425 12.09 5.24 17.09
N LEU A 426 12.15 5.77 18.31
CA LEU A 426 13.03 6.91 18.58
C LEU A 426 14.51 6.49 18.73
N SER A 427 14.77 5.21 19.04
CA SER A 427 16.13 4.68 19.26
C SER A 427 16.73 4.02 18.02
N LEU A 428 15.92 3.60 17.06
CA LEU A 428 16.38 2.89 15.87
C LEU A 428 15.97 3.68 14.63
N CYS A 429 16.95 4.12 13.84
CA CYS A 429 16.74 4.86 12.61
C CYS A 429 15.84 4.08 11.62
N GLY A 430 14.86 4.75 11.01
CA GLY A 430 14.03 4.20 9.93
C GLY A 430 13.24 2.94 10.30
N THR A 431 12.96 2.74 11.59
CA THR A 431 12.32 1.54 12.11
C THR A 431 10.89 1.83 12.55
N MET A 432 9.94 0.97 12.18
CA MET A 432 8.58 0.98 12.74
C MET A 432 8.47 -0.04 13.87
N VAL A 433 7.62 0.22 14.85
CA VAL A 433 7.39 -0.71 15.96
C VAL A 433 5.89 -0.99 16.09
N ILE A 434 5.54 -2.27 16.06
CA ILE A 434 4.22 -2.77 16.45
C ILE A 434 4.28 -3.04 17.95
N SER A 435 3.56 -2.25 18.75
CA SER A 435 3.42 -2.49 20.19
C SER A 435 2.04 -3.06 20.44
N CYS A 436 1.95 -4.27 21.01
CA CYS A 436 0.67 -4.97 21.21
C CYS A 436 0.56 -5.62 22.60
N VAL A 437 -0.68 -5.78 23.08
CA VAL A 437 -0.99 -6.56 24.28
C VAL A 437 -1.19 -8.01 23.87
N ALA A 438 -0.28 -8.88 24.28
CA ALA A 438 -0.28 -10.31 24.01
C ALA A 438 -0.05 -11.07 25.33
N ASP A 439 -0.91 -12.03 25.64
CA ASP A 439 -0.78 -12.87 26.85
C ASP A 439 -0.73 -12.04 28.16
N GLY A 440 -1.45 -10.91 28.20
CA GLY A 440 -1.44 -9.97 29.33
C GLY A 440 -0.15 -9.16 29.50
N ARG A 441 0.77 -9.24 28.53
CA ARG A 441 2.03 -8.47 28.51
C ARG A 441 2.10 -7.61 27.26
N ILE A 442 2.91 -6.55 27.31
CA ILE A 442 3.13 -5.68 26.16
C ILE A 442 4.36 -6.17 25.41
N LYS A 443 4.17 -6.62 24.16
CA LYS A 443 5.24 -7.02 23.24
C LYS A 443 5.55 -5.86 22.28
N HIS A 444 6.82 -5.68 21.95
CA HIS A 444 7.28 -4.69 20.96
C HIS A 444 8.03 -5.38 19.84
N MET A 445 7.53 -5.29 18.62
CA MET A 445 8.13 -5.86 17.43
C MET A 445 8.69 -4.74 16.56
N ALA A 446 10.01 -4.64 16.49
CA ALA A 446 10.69 -3.68 15.64
C ALA A 446 10.80 -4.23 14.20
N LEU A 447 10.44 -3.40 13.24
CA LEU A 447 10.52 -3.65 11.81
C LEU A 447 11.55 -2.70 11.21
N ASP A 448 12.72 -3.23 10.87
CA ASP A 448 13.79 -2.44 10.29
C ASP A 448 13.51 -2.07 8.83
N ALA A 449 14.37 -1.24 8.25
CA ALA A 449 14.25 -0.81 6.86
C ALA A 449 14.29 -2.00 5.86
N ASN A 450 15.06 -3.05 6.13
CA ASN A 450 15.17 -4.21 5.24
C ASN A 450 13.88 -5.03 5.23
N GLN A 451 13.26 -5.21 6.39
CA GLN A 451 11.99 -5.88 6.55
C GLN A 451 10.86 -5.11 5.87
N LEU A 452 10.82 -3.78 6.06
CA LEU A 452 9.85 -2.89 5.41
C LEU A 452 10.10 -2.74 3.90
N ASP A 453 11.33 -2.97 3.45
CA ASP A 453 11.64 -3.06 2.03
C ASP A 453 11.12 -4.37 1.42
N SER A 454 11.23 -5.48 2.15
CA SER A 454 10.80 -6.80 1.65
C SER A 454 9.27 -6.94 1.58
N ARG A 455 8.54 -6.32 2.51
CA ARG A 455 7.08 -6.39 2.63
C ARG A 455 6.54 -5.07 3.17
N SER A 456 5.34 -4.69 2.74
CA SER A 456 4.72 -3.46 3.21
C SER A 456 4.33 -3.56 4.70
N LEU A 457 4.26 -2.42 5.39
CA LEU A 457 3.87 -2.34 6.80
C LEU A 457 2.49 -2.97 7.05
N GLU A 458 1.55 -2.78 6.14
CA GLU A 458 0.20 -3.38 6.19
C GLU A 458 0.27 -4.91 6.22
N VAL A 459 1.18 -5.51 5.46
CA VAL A 459 1.38 -6.96 5.39
C VAL A 459 1.99 -7.47 6.69
N TRP A 460 2.98 -6.76 7.23
CA TRP A 460 3.55 -7.09 8.53
C TRP A 460 2.48 -7.06 9.64
N VAL A 461 1.67 -6.01 9.69
CA VAL A 461 0.58 -5.89 10.68
C VAL A 461 -0.47 -6.97 10.53
N ARG A 462 -0.81 -7.35 9.29
CA ARG A 462 -1.72 -8.46 9.00
C ARG A 462 -1.18 -9.76 9.62
N ASP A 463 0.09 -10.07 9.37
CA ASP A 463 0.74 -11.33 9.76
C ASP A 463 0.99 -11.45 11.28
N VAL A 464 0.96 -10.34 12.04
CA VAL A 464 0.98 -10.40 13.52
C VAL A 464 -0.38 -10.84 14.05
N ILE A 465 -0.47 -12.10 14.48
CA ILE A 465 -1.70 -12.73 14.97
C ILE A 465 -2.18 -12.07 16.27
N GLU A 466 -1.27 -11.58 17.11
CA GLU A 466 -1.62 -10.94 18.38
C GLU A 466 -2.13 -9.49 18.21
N ALA A 467 -1.96 -8.89 17.04
CA ALA A 467 -2.44 -7.54 16.73
C ALA A 467 -3.82 -7.63 16.07
N GLN A 468 -4.90 -7.44 16.82
CA GLN A 468 -6.28 -7.60 16.35
C GLN A 468 -7.07 -6.29 16.31
N GLN A 469 -6.80 -5.35 17.22
CA GLN A 469 -7.50 -4.07 17.32
C GLN A 469 -6.50 -2.91 17.38
N LEU A 470 -6.55 -2.01 16.42
CA LEU A 470 -5.76 -0.78 16.43
C LEU A 470 -6.38 0.19 17.46
N LEU A 471 -5.58 0.65 18.41
CA LEU A 471 -5.94 1.73 19.32
C LEU A 471 -5.64 3.09 18.66
N ASP A 472 -6.66 3.91 18.47
CA ASP A 472 -6.49 5.30 18.07
C ASP A 472 -6.13 6.14 19.30
N VAL A 473 -4.87 6.58 19.39
CA VAL A 473 -4.34 7.28 20.57
C VAL A 473 -5.07 8.60 20.86
N GLY A 474 -5.61 9.26 19.83
CA GLY A 474 -6.32 10.52 20.00
C GLY A 474 -7.72 10.36 20.62
N SER A 475 -8.49 9.35 20.17
CA SER A 475 -9.86 9.11 20.66
C SER A 475 -9.97 8.09 21.78
N GLY A 476 -8.93 7.27 21.98
CA GLY A 476 -8.96 6.10 22.86
C GLY A 476 -9.83 4.95 22.33
N GLN A 477 -10.41 5.08 21.14
CA GLN A 477 -11.25 4.06 20.52
C GLN A 477 -10.41 2.96 19.87
N ARG A 478 -10.98 1.76 19.81
CA ARG A 478 -10.37 0.58 19.20
C ARG A 478 -11.08 0.25 17.90
N TYR A 479 -10.30 0.00 16.86
CA TYR A 479 -10.79 -0.33 15.53
C TYR A 479 -10.29 -1.70 15.15
N ALA A 480 -11.15 -2.53 14.58
CA ALA A 480 -10.74 -3.85 14.13
C ALA A 480 -9.61 -3.72 13.08
N LYS A 481 -8.55 -4.52 13.20
CA LYS A 481 -7.42 -4.54 12.26
C LYS A 481 -7.91 -4.65 10.81
N CYS A 482 -8.93 -5.48 10.59
CA CYS A 482 -9.53 -5.66 9.29
C CYS A 482 -10.13 -4.36 8.73
N GLN A 483 -10.83 -3.57 9.54
CA GLN A 483 -11.45 -2.31 9.09
C GLN A 483 -10.40 -1.27 8.66
N VAL A 484 -9.27 -1.20 9.35
CA VAL A 484 -8.24 -0.18 9.09
C VAL A 484 -7.34 -0.60 7.95
N PHE A 485 -6.86 -1.84 7.97
CA PHE A 485 -5.83 -2.30 7.06
C PHE A 485 -6.40 -3.03 5.83
N LEU A 486 -7.61 -3.64 5.87
CA LEU A 486 -8.21 -4.30 4.68
C LEU A 486 -8.72 -3.33 3.62
N LEU A 487 -9.11 -2.11 4.00
CA LEU A 487 -9.51 -1.07 3.04
C LEU A 487 -8.39 -0.75 2.02
N HIS A 488 -7.14 -0.99 2.40
CA HIS A 488 -5.97 -0.82 1.54
C HIS A 488 -5.64 -2.04 0.68
N TYR A 489 -6.44 -3.11 0.77
CA TYR A 489 -6.34 -4.27 -0.12
C TYR A 489 -7.53 -4.39 -1.09
N ARG A 490 -8.68 -3.76 -0.78
CA ARG A 490 -9.93 -3.97 -1.52
C ARG A 490 -10.78 -2.72 -1.69
N ARG A 491 -11.12 -2.37 -2.93
CA ARG A 491 -12.28 -1.52 -3.23
C ARG A 491 -13.40 -2.39 -3.79
N PHE A 492 -14.59 -2.28 -3.20
CA PHE A 492 -15.80 -2.91 -3.72
C PHE A 492 -16.57 -1.89 -4.55
N GLY A 493 -17.05 -2.31 -5.71
CA GLY A 493 -17.98 -1.55 -6.52
C GLY A 493 -19.09 -2.46 -7.04
N VAL A 494 -20.29 -1.90 -7.15
CA VAL A 494 -21.40 -2.51 -7.87
C VAL A 494 -21.73 -1.58 -9.01
N VAL A 495 -21.58 -2.05 -10.24
CA VAL A 495 -22.04 -1.33 -11.42
C VAL A 495 -23.30 -2.05 -11.87
N MET A 496 -24.44 -1.41 -11.61
CA MET A 496 -25.72 -1.88 -12.14
C MET A 496 -25.85 -1.32 -13.54
N ASP A 497 -25.91 -2.21 -14.54
CA ASP A 497 -26.20 -1.78 -15.91
C ASP A 497 -27.71 -1.55 -16.00
N LEU A 498 -28.15 -0.34 -15.64
CA LEU A 498 -29.55 0.09 -15.75
C LEU A 498 -29.93 0.30 -17.22
N THR A 499 -29.72 -0.70 -18.08
CA THR A 499 -30.40 -0.72 -19.36
C THR A 499 -31.87 -1.03 -19.08
N LYS A 500 -32.71 -0.01 -19.26
CA LYS A 500 -34.17 -0.04 -19.06
C LYS A 500 -34.90 -1.15 -19.84
N ASP A 501 -34.22 -1.91 -20.69
CA ASP A 501 -34.83 -2.80 -21.68
C ASP A 501 -34.79 -4.30 -21.33
N ALA A 502 -33.98 -4.73 -20.35
CA ALA A 502 -33.89 -6.17 -20.01
C ALA A 502 -35.17 -6.72 -19.34
N LEU A 503 -35.95 -5.88 -18.66
CA LEU A 503 -37.25 -6.28 -18.11
C LEU A 503 -38.36 -6.42 -19.17
N SER A 504 -38.20 -5.77 -20.33
CA SER A 504 -39.15 -5.92 -21.45
C SER A 504 -38.95 -7.23 -22.22
N GLN A 505 -37.75 -7.81 -22.21
CA GLN A 505 -37.48 -9.04 -22.97
C GLN A 505 -37.73 -10.34 -22.19
N MET A 506 -37.71 -10.31 -20.86
CA MET A 506 -38.03 -11.52 -20.05
C MET A 506 -39.53 -11.75 -19.78
N PHE A 507 -40.40 -10.77 -20.04
CA PHE A 507 -41.85 -10.89 -19.83
C PHE A 507 -42.70 -10.78 -21.11
N SER A 508 -42.08 -10.66 -22.29
CA SER A 508 -42.81 -10.71 -23.56
C SER A 508 -43.01 -12.16 -24.02
N ALA A 509 -43.75 -12.94 -23.24
CA ALA A 509 -44.38 -14.14 -23.77
C ALA A 509 -45.36 -13.69 -24.86
N HIS A 510 -45.07 -14.03 -26.12
CA HIS A 510 -46.03 -13.94 -27.22
C HIS A 510 -47.31 -14.67 -26.80
N LEU A 511 -48.35 -13.91 -26.48
CA LEU A 511 -49.72 -14.40 -26.57
C LEU A 511 -50.02 -14.60 -28.07
N PRO A 512 -50.37 -15.81 -28.53
CA PRO A 512 -50.82 -15.99 -29.90
C PRO A 512 -52.12 -15.21 -30.10
N ALA A 513 -52.16 -14.39 -31.16
CA ALA A 513 -53.28 -13.50 -31.50
C ALA A 513 -54.52 -14.23 -32.07
N ASP A 514 -54.51 -15.56 -32.13
CA ASP A 514 -55.57 -16.36 -32.76
C ASP A 514 -56.48 -17.02 -31.73
N MET A 515 -57.29 -16.22 -31.00
CA MET A 515 -58.41 -16.71 -30.17
C MET A 515 -59.56 -15.69 -30.10
N LEU A 516 -59.78 -14.91 -31.16
CA LEU A 516 -61.02 -14.16 -31.36
C LEU A 516 -61.71 -14.66 -32.62
N GLY A 517 -62.64 -15.60 -32.43
CA GLY A 517 -63.61 -15.97 -33.45
C GLY A 517 -64.61 -14.83 -33.74
N PRO A 518 -65.31 -14.89 -34.88
CA PRO A 518 -66.16 -13.80 -35.35
C PRO A 518 -67.52 -13.83 -34.65
N GLY A 519 -68.00 -12.66 -34.22
CA GLY A 519 -69.33 -12.49 -33.67
C GLY A 519 -69.70 -11.01 -33.56
N CYS A 520 -70.53 -10.57 -34.53
CA CYS A 520 -71.14 -9.26 -34.75
C CYS A 520 -70.33 -8.24 -35.55
#